data_AF-A0A2K9PRS8-F1
#
_entry.id   AF-A0A2K9PRS8-F1
#
_cell.length_a   1.000
_cell.length_b   1.000
_cell.length_c   1.000
_cell.angle_alpha   90.00
_cell.angle_beta   90.00
_cell.angle_gamma   90.00
#
_symmetry.space_group_name_H-M   'P 1'
#
loop_
_entity.id
_entity.type
_entity.pdbx_description
1 polymer ?
#
loop_
_entity_poly.entity_id
_entity_poly.type
_entity_poly.pdbx_seq_one_letter_code
_entity_poly.pdbx_strand_id
1 'polypeptide(L)'
;MTALQVLHLDNFLEPTYITNIWYFAKNLAQALNVSLDFLAGDTSVLVKDKEVLQRIKDISNLSEDKKKYIFDFIDMCLRDDKTQQAYK
;
A
#
# COMPACT_ATOMS: atom_id res chain seq x y z
N MET A 1 20.90 20.29 34.45
CA MET A 1 19.67 20.86 33.83
C MET A 1 19.56 20.30 32.41
N THR A 2 19.15 19.04 32.31
CA THR A 2 18.87 18.32 31.08
C THR A 2 17.38 18.46 30.79
N ALA A 3 17.01 19.47 29.98
CA ALA A 3 15.65 19.61 29.43
C ALA A 3 15.54 20.54 28.21
N LEU A 4 16.64 21.13 27.71
CA LEU A 4 16.55 22.24 26.74
C LEU A 4 16.99 21.90 25.30
N GLN A 5 17.45 20.69 25.01
CA GLN A 5 17.95 20.35 23.65
C GLN A 5 16.97 19.53 22.80
N VAL A 6 15.81 19.11 23.33
CA VAL A 6 14.85 18.28 22.59
C VAL A 6 13.75 19.11 21.89
N LEU A 7 13.66 20.42 22.14
CA LEU A 7 12.55 21.27 21.64
C LEU A 7 12.83 22.05 20.34
N HIS A 8 13.93 21.77 19.63
CA HIS A 8 14.35 22.62 18.51
C HIS A 8 14.24 22.02 17.10
N LEU A 9 13.75 20.79 16.94
CA LEU A 9 13.58 20.18 15.60
C LEU A 9 12.12 20.05 15.14
N ASP A 10 11.14 20.20 16.04
CA ASP A 10 9.71 20.12 15.69
C ASP A 10 9.13 21.46 15.20
N ASN A 11 9.91 22.54 15.20
CA ASN A 11 9.46 23.91 14.91
C ASN A 11 9.93 24.47 13.56
N PHE A 12 10.46 23.65 12.65
CA PHE A 12 11.06 24.18 11.42
C PHE A 12 10.07 24.40 10.26
N LEU A 13 8.82 23.93 10.36
CA LEU A 13 7.82 24.11 9.31
C LEU A 13 6.45 24.39 9.93
N GLU A 14 5.90 25.57 9.66
CA GLU A 14 4.52 25.92 10.06
C GLU A 14 3.54 24.81 9.62
N PRO A 15 2.49 24.49 10.41
CA PRO A 15 1.54 23.40 10.15
C PRO A 15 0.95 23.38 8.73
N THR A 16 0.87 24.55 8.11
CA THR A 16 0.42 24.77 6.73
C THR A 16 1.35 24.13 5.69
N TYR A 17 2.67 24.14 5.87
CA TYR A 17 3.61 23.54 4.92
C TYR A 17 3.52 22.02 4.87
N ILE A 18 3.42 21.38 6.04
CA ILE A 18 3.26 19.92 6.14
C ILE A 18 1.95 19.50 5.48
N THR A 19 0.87 20.26 5.72
CA THR A 19 -0.43 20.04 5.12
C THR A 19 -0.38 20.16 3.59
N ASN A 20 0.30 21.18 3.06
CA ASN A 20 0.43 21.40 1.62
C ASN A 20 1.20 20.27 0.91
N ILE A 21 2.31 19.80 1.48
CA ILE A 21 3.10 18.69 0.93
C ILE A 21 2.27 17.41 0.93
N TRP A 22 1.51 17.16 2.00
CA TRP A 22 0.61 16.00 2.09
C TRP A 22 -0.48 16.02 1.00
N TYR A 23 -1.16 17.16 0.81
CA TYR A 23 -2.17 17.30 -0.25
C TYR A 23 -1.56 17.15 -1.64
N PHE A 24 -0.36 17.68 -1.86
CA PHE A 24 0.36 17.52 -3.13
C PHE A 24 0.66 16.05 -3.43
N ALA A 25 1.24 15.31 -2.47
CA ALA A 25 1.52 13.89 -2.62
C ALA A 25 0.24 13.07 -2.85
N LYS A 26 -0.83 13.38 -2.13
CA LYS A 26 -2.15 12.75 -2.33
C LYS A 26 -2.70 12.98 -3.72
N ASN A 27 -2.67 14.22 -4.22
CA ASN A 27 -3.19 14.57 -5.55
C ASN A 27 -2.34 13.93 -6.66
N LEU A 28 -1.02 13.85 -6.48
CA LEU A 28 -0.13 13.18 -7.41
C LEU A 28 -0.41 11.67 -7.46
N ALA A 29 -0.57 11.03 -6.29
CA ALA A 29 -0.95 9.61 -6.20
C ALA A 29 -2.29 9.35 -6.88
N GLN A 30 -3.27 10.25 -6.74
CA GLN A 30 -4.56 10.16 -7.44
C GLN A 30 -4.43 10.31 -8.95
N ALA A 31 -3.64 11.29 -9.43
CA ALA A 31 -3.43 11.53 -10.86
C ALA A 31 -2.72 10.36 -11.56
N LEU A 32 -1.71 9.80 -10.90
CA LEU A 32 -1.00 8.59 -11.35
C LEU A 32 -1.82 7.32 -11.08
N ASN A 33 -2.86 7.43 -10.24
CA ASN A 33 -3.74 6.37 -9.76
C ASN A 33 -2.94 5.19 -9.20
N VAL A 34 -2.21 5.52 -8.15
CA VAL A 34 -1.42 4.62 -7.32
C VAL A 34 -1.73 4.93 -5.86
N SER A 35 -1.34 4.06 -4.92
CA SER A 35 -1.47 4.38 -3.49
C SER A 35 -0.44 5.43 -3.06
N LEU A 36 -0.70 6.12 -1.95
CA LEU A 36 0.28 7.06 -1.38
C LEU A 36 1.55 6.32 -0.92
N ASP A 37 1.42 5.13 -0.36
CA ASP A 37 2.55 4.28 0.04
C ASP A 37 3.37 3.81 -1.16
N PHE A 38 2.72 3.60 -2.32
CA PHE A 38 3.40 3.36 -3.59
C PHE A 38 4.21 4.58 -4.03
N LEU A 39 3.61 5.78 -3.93
CA LEU A 39 4.29 7.02 -4.30
C LEU A 39 5.48 7.31 -3.36
N ALA A 40 5.38 6.94 -2.08
CA ALA A 40 6.44 7.09 -1.08
C ALA A 40 7.57 6.05 -1.22
N GLY A 41 7.35 4.96 -1.96
CA GLY A 41 8.35 3.91 -2.17
C GLY A 41 8.51 2.93 -1.00
N ASP A 42 7.62 2.96 -0.01
CA ASP A 42 7.68 2.14 1.22
C ASP A 42 7.07 0.73 1.06
N THR A 43 6.86 0.25 -0.17
CA THR A 43 6.27 -1.09 -0.43
C THR A 43 7.17 -1.98 -1.28
N SER A 44 7.43 -3.20 -0.80
CA SER A 44 8.28 -4.21 -1.48
C SER A 44 7.57 -4.98 -2.60
N VAL A 45 6.24 -4.89 -2.68
CA VAL A 45 5.42 -5.54 -3.72
C VAL A 45 4.47 -4.52 -4.33
N LEU A 46 4.88 -3.98 -5.47
CA LEU A 46 4.17 -2.91 -6.18
C LEU A 46 3.10 -3.48 -7.11
N VAL A 47 1.85 -3.60 -6.64
CA VAL A 47 0.71 -3.82 -7.55
C VAL A 47 0.38 -2.48 -8.23
N LYS A 48 1.04 -2.21 -9.37
CA LYS A 48 0.82 -1.00 -10.21
C LYS A 48 -0.50 -1.02 -10.97
N ASP A 49 -1.03 -2.21 -11.20
CA ASP A 49 -2.20 -2.42 -12.02
C ASP A 49 -3.47 -2.02 -11.25
N LYS A 50 -4.19 -1.03 -11.79
CA LYS A 50 -5.43 -0.49 -11.21
C LYS A 50 -6.52 -1.55 -11.13
N GLU A 51 -6.59 -2.43 -12.12
CA GLU A 51 -7.58 -3.50 -12.15
C GLU A 51 -7.32 -4.52 -11.06
N VAL A 52 -6.05 -4.88 -10.83
CA VAL A 52 -5.68 -5.80 -9.75
C VAL A 52 -6.04 -5.19 -8.39
N LEU A 53 -5.74 -3.91 -8.18
CA LEU A 53 -6.16 -3.20 -6.96
C LEU A 53 -7.68 -3.18 -6.78
N GLN A 54 -8.42 -2.93 -7.85
CA GLN A 54 -9.88 -2.93 -7.80
C GLN A 54 -10.42 -4.32 -7.46
N ARG A 55 -9.90 -5.38 -8.10
CA ARG A 55 -10.28 -6.76 -7.79
C ARG A 55 -9.99 -7.13 -6.33
N ILE A 56 -8.85 -6.72 -5.78
CA ILE A 56 -8.54 -6.94 -4.35
C ILE A 56 -9.54 -6.20 -3.45
N LYS A 57 -9.88 -4.94 -3.77
CA LYS A 57 -10.92 -4.19 -3.05
C LYS A 57 -12.27 -4.89 -3.13
N ASP A 58 -12.67 -5.35 -4.31
CA ASP A 58 -13.94 -6.05 -4.50
C ASP A 58 -13.99 -7.35 -3.69
N ILE A 59 -12.89 -8.11 -3.66
CA ILE A 59 -12.74 -9.31 -2.81
C ILE A 59 -12.89 -8.94 -1.33
N SER A 60 -12.31 -7.82 -0.87
CA SER A 60 -12.40 -7.38 0.52
C SER A 60 -13.84 -7.05 0.98
N ASN A 61 -14.75 -6.78 0.03
CA ASN A 61 -16.15 -6.48 0.28
C ASN A 61 -17.08 -7.71 0.19
N LEU A 62 -16.55 -8.89 -0.14
CA LEU A 62 -17.35 -10.13 -0.20
C LEU A 62 -17.72 -10.65 1.19
N SER A 63 -18.69 -11.57 1.25
CA SER A 63 -18.94 -12.35 2.47
C SER A 63 -17.75 -13.24 2.82
N GLU A 64 -17.57 -13.54 4.11
CA GLU A 64 -16.42 -14.32 4.58
C GLU A 64 -16.29 -15.69 3.89
N ASP A 65 -17.39 -16.39 3.66
CA ASP A 65 -17.38 -17.67 2.93
C ASP A 65 -16.82 -17.54 1.51
N LYS A 66 -17.18 -16.45 0.82
CA LYS A 66 -16.72 -16.18 -0.55
C LYS A 66 -15.27 -15.71 -0.59
N LYS A 67 -14.86 -14.88 0.38
CA LYS A 67 -13.45 -14.50 0.54
C LYS A 67 -12.57 -15.72 0.75
N LYS A 68 -12.97 -16.59 1.67
CA LYS A 68 -12.25 -17.83 1.98
C LYS A 68 -12.08 -18.68 0.73
N TYR A 69 -13.15 -18.87 -0.04
CA TYR A 69 -13.09 -19.62 -1.30
C TYR A 69 -12.10 -19.00 -2.31
N ILE A 70 -12.12 -17.68 -2.49
CA ILE A 70 -11.20 -16.97 -3.39
C ILE A 70 -9.75 -17.15 -2.93
N PHE A 71 -9.47 -17.02 -1.63
CA PHE A 71 -8.11 -17.19 -1.10
C PHE A 71 -7.62 -18.63 -1.24
N ASP A 72 -8.46 -19.62 -0.91
CA ASP A 72 -8.13 -21.04 -1.11
C ASP A 72 -7.77 -21.33 -2.57
N PHE A 73 -8.50 -20.72 -3.52
CA PHE A 73 -8.23 -20.86 -4.95
C PHE A 73 -6.91 -20.21 -5.37
N ILE A 74 -6.64 -18.98 -4.91
CA ILE A 74 -5.36 -18.29 -5.18
C ILE A 74 -4.19 -19.11 -4.64
N ASP A 75 -4.29 -19.60 -3.41
CA ASP A 75 -3.26 -20.41 -2.77
C ASP A 75 -3.00 -21.72 -3.51
N MET A 76 -4.07 -22.36 -4.02
CA MET A 76 -3.96 -23.55 -4.85
C MET A 76 -3.16 -23.26 -6.14
N CYS A 77 -3.50 -22.20 -6.87
CA CYS A 77 -2.79 -21.82 -8.09
C CYS A 77 -1.31 -21.49 -7.83
N LEU A 78 -1.01 -20.73 -6.77
CA LEU A 78 0.37 -20.40 -6.39
C LEU A 78 1.18 -21.64 -5.98
N ARG A 79 0.53 -22.60 -5.30
CA ARG A 79 1.17 -23.86 -4.93
C ARG A 79 1.46 -24.71 -6.16
N ASP A 80 0.51 -24.80 -7.09
CA ASP A 80 0.68 -25.55 -8.33
C ASP A 80 1.85 -24.99 -9.16
N ASP A 81 1.91 -23.67 -9.35
CA ASP A 81 3.00 -23.00 -10.07
C ASP A 81 4.38 -23.27 -9.43
N LYS A 82 4.48 -23.14 -8.09
CA LYS A 82 5.72 -23.49 -7.36
C LYS A 82 6.11 -24.95 -7.50
N THR A 83 5.12 -25.84 -7.50
CA THR A 83 5.32 -27.29 -7.65
C THR A 83 5.84 -27.60 -9.05
N GLN A 84 5.25 -27.00 -10.10
CA GLN A 84 5.70 -27.16 -11.48
C GLN A 84 7.13 -26.63 -11.70
N GLN A 85 7.51 -25.54 -11.01
CA GLN A 85 8.88 -25.00 -11.08
C GLN A 85 9.91 -25.89 -10.38
N ALA A 86 9.53 -26.65 -9.35
CA ALA A 86 10.43 -27.54 -8.63
C ALA A 86 10.69 -28.88 -9.35
N TYR A 87 9.84 -29.25 -10.31
CA TYR A 87 9.99 -30.47 -11.15
C TYR A 87 10.61 -30.19 -12.53
N LYS A 88 10.96 -28.93 -12.83
CA LYS A 88 11.81 -28.56 -13.98
C LYS A 88 13.28 -28.62 -13.59
#